data_AF-A0A7W4J2N6-F1
#
_entry.id   AF-A0A7W4J2N6-F1
#
_cell.length_a   1.000
_cell.length_b   1.000
_cell.length_c   1.000
_cell.angle_alpha   90.00
_cell.angle_beta   90.00
_cell.angle_gamma   90.00
#
_symmetry.space_group_name_H-M   'P 1'
#
loop_
_entity.id
_entity.type
_entity.pdbx_description
1 polymer ?
#
loop_
_entity_poly.entity_id
_entity_poly.type
_entity_poly.pdbx_seq_one_letter_code
_entity_poly.pdbx_strand_id
1 'polypeptide(L)' 'MSFSINSTVREILADEQAKAVVETVLPGFSKHPQIGMAKGLSLKTLAKFSGGVMTDEVLEKIDTGLKAL' A
#
# COMPACT_ATOMS: atom_id res chain seq x y z
N MET A 1 -6.15 1.44 15.35
CA MET A 1 -6.20 2.31 14.15
C MET A 1 -6.36 1.37 12.97
N SER A 2 -7.47 1.45 12.23
CA SER A 2 -7.71 0.52 11.13
C SER A 2 -6.92 0.98 9.91
N PHE A 3 -5.89 0.22 9.51
CA PHE A 3 -5.18 0.50 8.26
C PHE A 3 -6.03 0.09 7.06
N SER A 4 -5.93 0.83 5.96
CA SER A 4 -6.70 0.56 4.73
C SER A 4 -5.98 1.16 3.53
N ILE A 5 -6.47 0.89 2.31
CA ILE A 5 -5.92 1.53 1.10
C ILE A 5 -6.09 3.06 1.06
N ASN A 6 -6.93 3.62 1.95
CA ASN A 6 -7.09 5.06 2.12
C ASN A 6 -6.04 5.67 3.05
N SER A 7 -5.36 4.86 3.87
CA SER A 7 -4.27 5.30 4.73
C SER A 7 -3.09 5.78 3.89
N THR A 8 -2.31 6.72 4.44
CA THR A 8 -1.13 7.20 3.74
C THR A 8 -0.06 6.11 3.70
N VAL A 9 0.70 6.05 2.60
CA VAL A 9 1.80 5.08 2.47
C VAL A 9 2.82 5.29 3.59
N ARG A 10 3.00 6.53 4.08
CA ARG A 10 3.84 6.81 5.24
C ARG A 10 3.39 6.06 6.49
N GLU A 11 2.09 6.05 6.80
CA GLU A 11 1.56 5.33 7.96
C GLU A 11 1.72 3.83 7.80
N ILE A 12 1.45 3.31 6.61
CA ILE A 12 1.59 1.87 6.30
C ILE A 12 3.06 1.42 6.38
N LEU A 13 4.00 2.24 5.91
CA LEU A 13 5.43 1.94 6.01
C LEU A 13 6.00 2.15 7.41
N ALA A 14 5.31 2.92 8.26
CA ALA A 14 5.69 3.11 9.65
C ALA A 14 5.36 1.87 10.51
N ASP A 15 4.44 1.03 10.04
CA ASP A 15 4.03 -0.20 10.70
C ASP A 15 4.61 -1.43 9.95
N GLU A 16 5.35 -2.28 10.67
CA GLU A 16 6.01 -3.43 10.04
C GLU A 16 5.00 -4.49 9.56
N GLN A 17 3.86 -4.65 10.25
CA GLN A 17 2.84 -5.61 9.86
C GLN A 17 2.12 -5.13 8.60
N ALA A 18 1.74 -3.85 8.55
CA ALA A 18 1.09 -3.24 7.40
C ALA A 18 2.02 -3.26 6.17
N LYS A 19 3.30 -2.95 6.36
CA LYS A 19 4.32 -3.09 5.32
C LYS A 19 4.43 -4.53 4.83
N ALA A 20 4.47 -5.53 5.72
CA ALA A 20 4.58 -6.94 5.34
C ALA A 20 3.38 -7.42 4.51
N VAL A 21 2.17 -6.99 4.85
CA VAL A 21 0.96 -7.25 4.05
C VAL A 21 1.14 -6.70 2.63
N VAL A 22 1.54 -5.43 2.51
CA VAL A 22 1.75 -4.82 1.19
C VAL A 22 2.86 -5.51 0.41
N GLU A 23 3.99 -5.86 1.03
CA GLU A 23 5.09 -6.55 0.35
C GLU A 23 4.74 -7.99 -0.07
N THR A 24 3.83 -8.64 0.65
CA THR A 24 3.33 -9.98 0.28
C THR A 24 2.53 -9.93 -1.03
N VAL A 25 1.71 -8.89 -1.21
CA VAL A 25 0.90 -8.74 -2.43
C VAL A 25 1.70 -8.05 -3.54
N LEU A 26 2.51 -7.05 -3.19
CA LEU A 26 3.25 -6.21 -4.12
C LEU A 26 4.73 -6.09 -3.70
N PRO A 27 5.53 -7.11 -4.02
CA PRO A 27 6.93 -7.15 -3.63
C PRO A 27 7.71 -5.99 -4.26
N GLY A 28 8.55 -5.34 -3.46
CA GLY A 28 9.33 -4.18 -3.91
C GLY A 28 8.62 -2.84 -3.77
N PHE A 29 7.37 -2.80 -3.26
CA PHE A 29 6.65 -1.56 -2.97
C PHE A 29 7.46 -0.60 -2.09
N SER A 30 8.01 -1.11 -0.98
CA SER A 30 8.78 -0.31 -0.02
C SER A 30 10.12 0.19 -0.57
N LYS A 31 10.63 -0.47 -1.62
CA LYS A 31 11.90 -0.17 -2.28
C LYS A 31 11.71 0.60 -3.60
N HIS A 32 10.48 0.96 -3.94
CA HIS A 32 10.20 1.64 -5.20
C HIS A 32 10.91 3.01 -5.23
N PRO A 33 11.52 3.43 -6.35
CA PRO A 33 12.23 4.72 -6.44
C PRO A 33 11.32 5.91 -6.12
N GLN A 34 10.02 5.79 -6.40
CA GLN A 34 9.02 6.82 -6.09
C GLN A 34 8.40 6.69 -4.70
N ILE A 35 8.92 5.81 -3.81
CA ILE A 35 8.34 5.63 -2.47
C ILE A 35 8.37 6.92 -1.65
N GLY A 36 9.37 7.78 -1.88
CA GLY A 36 9.45 9.11 -1.27
C GLY A 36 8.25 10.00 -1.60
N MET A 37 7.81 9.99 -2.86
CA MET A 37 6.60 10.71 -3.30
C MET A 37 5.33 9.98 -2.85
N ALA A 38 5.33 8.65 -2.90
CA ALA A 38 4.22 7.81 -2.50
C ALA A 38 3.84 7.99 -1.02
N LYS A 39 4.82 8.22 -0.13
CA LYS A 39 4.62 8.46 1.32
C LYS A 39 3.57 9.54 1.61
N GLY A 40 3.46 10.57 0.78
CA GLY A 40 2.49 11.65 0.92
C GLY A 40 1.09 11.35 0.35
N LEU A 41 0.94 10.21 -0.34
CA LEU A 41 -0.31 9.80 -1.00
C LEU A 41 -0.88 8.55 -0.30
N SER A 42 -2.17 8.30 -0.53
CA SER A 42 -2.80 7.03 -0.12
C SER A 42 -2.53 5.92 -1.14
N LEU A 43 -2.54 4.66 -0.69
CA LEU A 43 -2.37 3.48 -1.57
C LEU A 43 -3.37 3.49 -2.74
N LYS A 44 -4.63 3.82 -2.47
CA LYS A 44 -5.70 3.93 -3.49
C LYS A 44 -5.37 4.97 -4.54
N THR A 45 -4.78 6.10 -4.14
CA THR A 45 -4.33 7.14 -5.07
C THR A 45 -3.15 6.62 -5.88
N LEU A 46 -2.18 6.00 -5.21
CA LEU A 46 -1.01 5.42 -5.87
C LEU A 46 -1.38 4.36 -6.91
N ALA A 47 -2.41 3.56 -6.63
CA ALA A 47 -2.89 2.56 -7.56
C ALA A 47 -3.41 3.16 -8.87
N LYS A 48 -4.06 4.33 -8.82
CA LYS A 48 -4.44 5.08 -10.03
C LYS A 48 -3.24 5.54 -10.86
N PHE A 49 -2.13 5.87 -10.19
CA PHE A 49 -0.87 6.25 -10.85
C PHE A 49 -0.06 5.04 -11.31
N SER A 50 -0.36 3.84 -10.82
CA SER A 50 0.40 2.61 -11.12
C SER A 50 0.21 2.09 -12.55
N GLY A 51 -0.72 2.66 -13.33
CA GLY A 51 -0.92 2.29 -14.74
C GLY A 51 -1.40 0.85 -14.96
N GLY A 52 -2.05 0.23 -13.96
CA GLY A 52 -2.54 -1.15 -14.02
C GLY A 52 -1.70 -2.17 -13.28
N VAL A 53 -0.62 -1.76 -12.59
CA VAL A 53 0.18 -2.65 -11.73
C VAL A 53 -0.56 -2.98 -10.43
N MET A 54 -1.22 -2.00 -9.81
CA MET A 54 -2.17 -2.21 -8.71
C MET A 54 -3.58 -2.36 -9.28
N THR A 55 -3.92 -3.56 -9.69
CA THR A 55 -5.29 -3.93 -10.08
C THR A 55 -6.23 -3.88 -8.89
N ASP A 56 -7.55 -3.84 -9.14
CA ASP A 56 -8.56 -3.88 -8.08
C ASP A 56 -8.40 -5.10 -7.16
N GLU A 57 -8.06 -6.28 -7.71
CA GLU A 57 -7.79 -7.48 -6.90
C GLU A 57 -6.60 -7.32 -5.96
N VAL A 58 -5.52 -6.66 -6.42
CA VAL A 58 -4.35 -6.37 -5.59
C VAL A 58 -4.71 -5.39 -4.49
N LEU A 59 -5.44 -4.33 -4.84
CA LEU A 59 -5.95 -3.35 -3.87
C LEU A 59 -6.83 -4.00 -2.82
N GLU A 60 -7.73 -4.90 -3.21
CA GLU A 60 -8.65 -5.57 -2.31
C GLU A 60 -7.93 -6.55 -1.37
N LYS A 61 -6.93 -7.29 -1.88
CA LYS A 61 -6.06 -8.13 -1.04
C LYS A 61 -5.28 -7.32 -0.02
N ILE A 62 -4.72 -6.19 -0.44
CA ILE A 62 -4.00 -5.28 0.45
C ILE A 62 -4.98 -4.68 1.48
N ASP A 63 -6.15 -4.19 1.05
CA ASP A 63 -7.14 -3.59 1.95
C ASP A 63 -7.63 -4.58 3.00
N THR A 64 -7.94 -5.81 2.59
CA THR A 64 -8.35 -6.90 3.50
C THR A 64 -7.24 -7.24 4.48
N GLY A 65 -6.01 -7.39 4.01
CA GLY A 65 -4.87 -7.68 4.88
C GLY A 65 -4.59 -6.55 5.88
N LEU A 66 -4.69 -5.29 5.43
CA LEU A 66 -4.49 -4.11 6.29
C LEU A 66 -5.61 -3.95 7.33
N LYS A 67 -6.85 -4.27 6.97
CA LYS A 67 -8.00 -4.23 7.89
C LYS A 67 -7.99 -5.37 8.92
N ALA A 68 -7.25 -6.45 8.64
CA ALA A 68 -7.09 -7.57 9.56
C ALA A 68 -6.01 -7.33 10.63
N LEU A 69 -5.25 -6.24 10.53
CA LEU A 69 -4.28 -5.75 11.52
C LEU A 69 -4.96 -4.84 12.54
#